data_AF-Q9RZ75-F1
#
_entry.id   AF-Q9RZ75-F1
#
_cell.length_a   1.000
_cell.length_b   1.000
_cell.length_c   1.000
_cell.angle_alpha   90.00
_cell.angle_beta   90.00
_cell.angle_gamma   90.00
#
_symmetry.space_group_name_H-M   'P 1'
#
loop_
_entity.id
_entity.type
_entity.pdbx_description
1 polymer ?
#
loop_
_entity_poly.entity_id
_entity_poly.type
_entity_poly.pdbx_seq_one_letter_code
_entity_poly.pdbx_strand_id
1 'polypeptide(L)'
;MTKPTNDQLRQLLDLPDQILAVEKTINGLKSDKAKVTRELDALEARHRLRISKEGGYTNADDRKAALIVACEDDELYSAKTERLDKLNGMIRSKETERDHLRRTRAAIQAGAYAYIVAKTEELMKDRDLITAIGSRLLA
;
A
#
# COMPACT_ATOMS: atom_id res chain seq x y z
N MET A 1 -32.70 2.91 -7.74
CA MET A 1 -31.37 2.31 -7.54
C MET A 1 -30.94 1.61 -8.81
N THR A 2 -29.67 1.73 -9.24
CA THR A 2 -29.18 1.14 -10.49
C THR A 2 -28.63 -0.26 -10.27
N LYS A 3 -29.02 -1.20 -11.14
CA LYS A 3 -28.46 -2.55 -11.19
C LYS A 3 -26.94 -2.48 -11.42
N PRO A 4 -26.11 -3.21 -10.66
CA PRO A 4 -24.69 -3.29 -10.97
C PRO A 4 -24.50 -3.88 -12.37
N THR A 5 -23.63 -3.26 -13.14
CA THR A 5 -23.29 -3.71 -14.49
C THR A 5 -22.47 -5.01 -14.44
N ASN A 6 -22.48 -5.78 -15.53
CA ASN A 6 -21.64 -6.98 -15.62
C ASN A 6 -20.15 -6.64 -15.45
N ASP A 7 -19.72 -5.47 -15.91
CA ASP A 7 -18.33 -5.02 -15.76
C ASP A 7 -17.98 -4.72 -14.30
N GLN A 8 -18.90 -4.11 -13.54
CA GLN A 8 -18.72 -3.92 -12.09
C GLN A 8 -18.62 -5.24 -11.32
N LEU A 9 -19.39 -6.26 -11.72
CA LEU A 9 -19.33 -7.59 -11.11
C LEU A 9 -18.03 -8.32 -11.44
N ARG A 10 -17.56 -8.24 -12.69
CA ARG A 10 -16.23 -8.77 -13.08
C ARG A 10 -15.12 -8.06 -12.33
N GLN A 11 -15.16 -6.73 -12.27
CA GLN A 11 -14.20 -5.93 -11.53
C GLN A 11 -14.17 -6.32 -10.04
N LEU A 12 -15.32 -6.66 -9.43
CA LEU A 12 -15.37 -7.12 -8.05
C LEU A 12 -14.62 -8.46 -7.83
N LEU A 13 -14.61 -9.34 -8.83
CA LEU A 13 -13.87 -10.60 -8.79
C LEU A 13 -12.35 -10.40 -8.98
N ASP A 14 -11.95 -9.43 -9.80
CA ASP A 14 -10.54 -9.18 -10.13
C ASP A 14 -9.82 -8.31 -9.09
N LEU A 15 -10.54 -7.40 -8.42
CA LEU A 15 -9.98 -6.46 -7.45
C LEU A 15 -9.19 -7.11 -6.30
N PRO A 16 -9.60 -8.25 -5.70
CA PRO A 16 -8.81 -8.94 -4.68
C PRO A 16 -7.40 -9.32 -5.15
N ASP A 17 -7.26 -9.86 -6.36
CA ASP A 17 -5.97 -10.28 -6.91
C ASP A 17 -5.09 -9.07 -7.24
N GLN A 18 -5.69 -7.99 -7.77
CA GLN A 18 -4.99 -6.73 -8.00
C GLN A 18 -4.47 -6.12 -6.69
N ILE A 19 -5.30 -6.09 -5.63
CA ILE A 19 -4.89 -5.63 -4.30
C ILE A 19 -3.73 -6.48 -3.78
N LEU A 20 -3.82 -7.81 -3.89
CA LEU A 20 -2.77 -8.73 -3.44
C LEU A 20 -1.45 -8.50 -4.20
N ALA A 21 -1.51 -8.26 -5.52
CA ALA A 21 -0.34 -7.95 -6.33
C ALA A 21 0.34 -6.64 -5.90
N VAL A 22 -0.45 -5.60 -5.61
CA VAL A 22 0.06 -4.33 -5.08
C VAL A 22 0.68 -4.53 -3.68
N GLU A 23 0.05 -5.31 -2.81
CA GLU A 23 0.58 -5.62 -1.47
C GLU A 23 1.91 -6.37 -1.52
N LYS A 24 2.04 -7.38 -2.41
CA LYS A 24 3.33 -8.06 -2.66
C LYS A 24 4.41 -7.09 -3.11
N THR A 25 4.06 -6.16 -4.00
CA THR A 25 4.97 -5.11 -4.48
C THR A 25 5.41 -4.19 -3.35
N ILE A 26 4.48 -3.71 -2.51
CA ILE A 26 4.79 -2.88 -1.34
C ILE A 26 5.74 -3.63 -0.39
N ASN A 27 5.48 -4.90 -0.12
CA ASN A 27 6.33 -5.71 0.76
C ASN A 27 7.75 -5.88 0.20
N GLY A 28 7.88 -6.11 -1.11
CA GLY A 28 9.18 -6.12 -1.79
C GLY A 28 9.93 -4.80 -1.63
N LEU A 29 9.26 -3.67 -1.88
CA LEU A 29 9.85 -2.33 -1.72
C LEU A 29 10.24 -2.02 -0.27
N LYS A 30 9.46 -2.47 0.72
CA LYS A 30 9.78 -2.32 2.15
C LYS A 30 10.99 -3.16 2.55
N SER A 31 11.13 -4.36 2.00
CA SER A 31 12.33 -5.19 2.19
C SER A 31 13.58 -4.52 1.61
N ASP A 32 13.50 -4.02 0.37
CA ASP A 32 14.60 -3.30 -0.27
C ASP A 32 14.96 -2.03 0.50
N LYS A 33 13.96 -1.28 0.98
CA LYS A 33 14.16 -0.11 1.85
C LYS A 33 14.95 -0.50 3.10
N ALA A 34 14.54 -1.56 3.79
CA ALA A 34 15.23 -2.03 5.00
C ALA A 34 16.68 -2.44 4.71
N LYS A 35 16.95 -3.04 3.55
CA LYS A 35 18.32 -3.36 3.12
C LYS A 35 19.15 -2.10 2.90
N VAL A 36 18.64 -1.13 2.15
CA VAL A 36 19.35 0.14 1.88
C VAL A 36 19.59 0.94 3.17
N THR A 37 18.63 0.95 4.10
CA THR A 37 18.83 1.60 5.42
C THR A 37 19.98 0.96 6.18
N ARG A 38 20.06 -0.37 6.25
CA ARG A 38 21.21 -1.05 6.91
C ARG A 38 22.54 -0.74 6.23
N GLU A 39 22.56 -0.62 4.91
CA GLU A 39 23.76 -0.24 4.16
C GLU A 39 24.20 1.21 4.47
N LEU A 40 23.25 2.13 4.62
CA LEU A 40 23.51 3.51 5.08
C LEU A 40 24.04 3.55 6.50
N ASP A 41 23.42 2.80 7.43
CA ASP A 41 23.87 2.72 8.82
C ASP A 41 25.30 2.18 8.90
N ALA A 42 25.65 1.20 8.06
CA ALA A 42 26.99 0.65 7.97
C ALA A 42 28.01 1.66 7.39
N LEU A 43 27.62 2.46 6.40
CA LEU A 43 28.45 3.55 5.86
C LEU A 43 28.70 4.62 6.92
N GLU A 44 27.66 5.09 7.59
CA GLU A 44 27.77 6.09 8.65
C GLU A 44 28.64 5.58 9.80
N ALA A 45 28.49 4.31 10.20
CA ALA A 45 29.33 3.69 11.21
C ALA A 45 30.82 3.65 10.80
N ARG A 46 31.12 3.38 9.52
CA ARG A 46 32.50 3.45 9.01
C ARG A 46 33.08 4.85 9.11
N HIS A 47 32.31 5.88 8.74
CA HIS A 47 32.74 7.27 8.88
C HIS A 47 32.95 7.67 10.33
N ARG A 48 32.05 7.27 11.24
CA ARG A 48 32.22 7.47 12.69
C ARG A 48 33.52 6.86 13.20
N LEU A 49 33.83 5.63 12.80
CA LEU A 49 35.08 4.96 13.19
C LEU A 49 36.32 5.65 12.62
N ARG A 50 36.25 6.14 11.37
CA ARG A 50 37.35 6.90 10.74
C ARG A 50 37.61 8.20 11.49
N ILE A 51 36.58 9.00 11.72
CA ILE A 51 36.64 10.29 12.44
C ILE A 51 37.19 10.10 13.86
N SER A 52 36.79 9.01 14.54
CA SER A 52 37.32 8.69 15.86
C SER A 52 38.81 8.33 15.85
N LYS A 53 39.36 7.86 14.72
CA LYS A 53 40.77 7.46 14.59
C LYS A 53 41.69 8.58 14.11
N GLU A 54 41.18 9.49 13.27
CA GLU A 54 41.97 10.59 12.68
C GLU A 54 42.42 11.64 13.73
N GLY A 55 41.77 11.68 14.89
CA GLY A 55 42.08 12.67 15.94
C GLY A 55 41.68 14.09 15.52
N GLY A 56 41.87 15.07 16.40
CA GLY A 56 41.61 16.49 16.09
C GLY A 56 40.20 17.01 16.40
N TYR A 57 39.21 16.13 16.64
CA TYR A 57 37.85 16.54 17.02
C TYR A 57 37.66 16.52 18.53
N THR A 58 37.81 17.70 19.15
CA THR A 58 37.96 17.87 20.60
C THR A 58 36.67 17.69 21.38
N ASN A 59 35.51 18.03 20.80
CA ASN A 59 34.22 17.89 21.45
C ASN A 59 33.25 17.00 20.63
N ALA A 60 32.09 16.68 21.22
CA ALA A 60 31.11 15.80 20.58
C ALA A 60 30.42 16.43 19.36
N ASP A 61 30.31 17.75 19.32
CA ASP A 61 29.64 18.46 18.24
C ASP A 61 30.55 18.60 17.02
N ASP A 62 31.85 18.80 17.20
CA ASP A 62 32.87 18.74 16.15
C ASP A 62 32.83 17.38 15.43
N ARG A 63 32.71 16.28 16.19
CA ARG A 63 32.62 14.92 15.64
C ARG A 63 31.34 14.70 14.84
N LYS A 64 30.21 15.29 15.27
CA LYS A 64 28.94 15.22 14.52
C LYS A 64 29.02 16.04 13.24
N ALA A 65 29.56 17.26 13.29
CA ALA A 65 29.75 18.09 12.11
C ALA A 65 30.66 17.40 11.09
N ALA A 66 31.78 16.83 11.54
CA ALA A 66 32.68 16.06 10.69
C ALA A 66 32.00 14.83 10.07
N LEU A 67 31.11 14.16 10.82
CA LEU A 67 30.35 13.03 10.31
C LEU A 67 29.39 13.43 9.20
N ILE A 68 28.70 14.55 9.35
CA ILE A 68 27.79 15.07 8.33
C ILE A 68 28.56 15.34 7.04
N VAL A 69 29.67 16.08 7.12
CA VAL A 69 30.52 16.39 5.95
C VAL A 69 31.05 15.12 5.30
N ALA A 70 31.57 14.18 6.10
CA ALA A 70 32.07 12.91 5.59
C ALA A 70 31.01 12.07 4.85
N CYS A 71 29.76 12.12 5.30
CA CYS A 71 28.65 11.44 4.64
C CYS A 71 28.16 12.20 3.40
N GLU A 72 28.18 13.53 3.39
CA GLU A 72 27.82 14.36 2.24
C GLU A 72 28.83 14.25 1.10
N ASP A 73 30.13 14.15 1.42
CA ASP A 73 31.21 13.99 0.45
C ASP A 73 31.32 12.55 -0.11
N ASP A 74 30.68 11.56 0.53
CA ASP A 74 30.70 10.17 0.10
C ASP A 74 29.63 9.92 -0.99
N GLU A 75 30.08 9.78 -2.23
CA GLU A 75 29.23 9.50 -3.39
C GLU A 75 28.35 8.26 -3.21
N LEU A 76 28.85 7.22 -2.52
CA LEU A 76 28.09 6.00 -2.28
C LEU A 76 27.01 6.26 -1.22
N TYR A 77 27.29 7.05 -0.19
CA TYR A 77 26.29 7.46 0.79
C TYR A 77 25.18 8.28 0.12
N SER A 78 25.55 9.28 -0.67
CA SER A 78 24.61 10.12 -1.44
C SER A 78 23.74 9.30 -2.41
N ALA A 79 24.33 8.37 -3.17
CA ALA A 79 23.57 7.49 -4.05
C ALA A 79 22.57 6.59 -3.29
N LYS A 80 22.92 6.16 -2.08
CA LYS A 80 22.06 5.34 -1.22
C LYS A 80 20.92 6.15 -0.60
N THR A 81 21.15 7.39 -0.17
CA THR A 81 20.09 8.28 0.33
C THR A 81 19.09 8.62 -0.78
N GLU A 82 19.55 8.95 -2.00
CA GLU A 82 18.67 9.14 -3.15
C GLU A 82 17.83 7.89 -3.47
N ARG A 83 18.47 6.71 -3.40
CA ARG A 83 17.76 5.44 -3.61
C ARG A 83 16.69 5.22 -2.55
N LEU A 84 16.97 5.56 -1.29
CA LEU A 84 16.03 5.47 -0.18
C LEU A 84 14.81 6.39 -0.43
N ASP A 85 15.04 7.61 -0.90
CA ASP A 85 13.98 8.56 -1.23
C ASP A 85 13.11 8.07 -2.40
N LYS A 86 13.72 7.52 -3.44
CA LYS A 86 13.01 6.87 -4.55
C LYS A 86 12.13 5.72 -4.04
N LEU A 87 12.66 4.86 -3.18
CA LEU A 87 11.89 3.76 -2.56
C LEU A 87 10.72 4.29 -1.72
N ASN A 88 10.93 5.35 -0.94
CA ASN A 88 9.86 6.01 -0.18
C ASN A 88 8.76 6.61 -1.08
N GLY A 89 9.14 7.20 -2.22
CA GLY A 89 8.19 7.68 -3.22
C GLY A 89 7.36 6.55 -3.83
N MET A 90 8.02 5.45 -4.22
CA MET A 90 7.37 4.28 -4.80
C MET A 90 6.40 3.61 -3.80
N ILE A 91 6.80 3.46 -2.54
CA ILE A 91 5.94 2.90 -1.48
C ILE A 91 4.68 3.74 -1.32
N ARG A 92 4.83 5.08 -1.19
CA ARG A 92 3.67 6.00 -1.05
C ARG A 92 2.72 5.91 -2.23
N SER A 93 3.26 5.87 -3.44
CA SER A 93 2.47 5.72 -4.67
C SER A 93 1.67 4.41 -4.66
N LYS A 94 2.32 3.28 -4.33
CA LYS A 94 1.65 1.97 -4.28
C LYS A 94 0.65 1.84 -3.13
N GLU A 95 0.90 2.48 -1.98
CA GLU A 95 -0.08 2.54 -0.89
C GLU A 95 -1.32 3.34 -1.33
N THR A 96 -1.15 4.44 -2.06
CA THR A 96 -2.26 5.21 -2.63
C THR A 96 -3.08 4.38 -3.64
N GLU A 97 -2.40 3.62 -4.51
CA GLU A 97 -3.02 2.71 -5.46
C GLU A 97 -3.84 1.62 -4.74
N ARG A 98 -3.26 0.95 -3.74
CA ARG A 98 -3.94 -0.04 -2.91
C ARG A 98 -5.19 0.53 -2.25
N ASP A 99 -5.10 1.72 -1.67
CA ASP A 99 -6.20 2.36 -0.97
C ASP A 99 -7.31 2.83 -1.94
N HIS A 100 -6.94 3.18 -3.17
CA HIS A 100 -7.92 3.40 -4.24
C HIS A 100 -8.66 2.11 -4.60
N LEU A 101 -7.95 1.00 -4.86
CA LEU A 101 -8.55 -0.30 -5.18
C LEU A 101 -9.48 -0.80 -4.07
N ARG A 102 -9.09 -0.65 -2.81
CA ARG A 102 -9.93 -1.00 -1.64
C ARG A 102 -11.20 -0.17 -1.57
N ARG A 103 -11.12 1.13 -1.82
CA ARG A 103 -12.30 2.02 -1.87
C ARG A 103 -13.22 1.67 -3.03
N THR A 104 -12.66 1.39 -4.21
CA THR A 104 -13.43 0.95 -5.38
C THR A 104 -14.16 -0.36 -5.10
N ARG A 105 -13.49 -1.33 -4.49
CA ARG A 105 -14.11 -2.61 -4.07
C ARG A 105 -15.29 -2.36 -3.12
N ALA A 106 -15.08 -1.55 -2.08
CA ALA A 106 -16.12 -1.25 -1.11
C ALA A 106 -17.34 -0.53 -1.74
N ALA A 107 -17.09 0.40 -2.66
CA ALA A 107 -18.14 1.12 -3.38
C ALA A 107 -18.98 0.18 -4.25
N ILE A 108 -18.34 -0.72 -5.01
CA ILE A 108 -19.03 -1.71 -5.84
C ILE A 108 -19.85 -2.66 -4.96
N GLN A 109 -19.27 -3.15 -3.86
CA GLN A 109 -19.98 -4.04 -2.91
C GLN A 109 -21.21 -3.36 -2.32
N ALA A 110 -21.07 -2.14 -1.79
CA ALA A 110 -22.18 -1.40 -1.21
C ALA A 110 -23.32 -1.17 -2.22
N GLY A 111 -22.97 -0.79 -3.46
CA GLY A 111 -23.96 -0.62 -4.54
C GLY A 111 -24.66 -1.93 -4.91
N ALA A 112 -23.91 -3.03 -5.01
CA ALA A 112 -24.48 -4.34 -5.31
C ALA A 112 -25.40 -4.84 -4.20
N TYR A 113 -25.01 -4.71 -2.93
CA TYR A 113 -25.85 -5.09 -1.78
C TYR A 113 -27.14 -4.27 -1.72
N ALA A 114 -27.05 -2.94 -1.89
CA ALA A 114 -28.23 -2.08 -1.90
C ALA A 114 -29.21 -2.47 -3.02
N TYR A 115 -28.71 -2.82 -4.20
CA TYR A 115 -29.55 -3.31 -5.30
C TYR A 115 -30.20 -4.66 -4.98
N ILE A 116 -29.45 -5.62 -4.43
CA ILE A 116 -29.99 -6.95 -4.07
C ILE A 116 -31.11 -6.78 -3.04
N VAL A 117 -30.89 -6.01 -1.98
CA VAL A 117 -31.91 -5.75 -0.95
C VAL A 117 -33.14 -5.11 -1.57
N ALA A 118 -32.99 -4.04 -2.34
CA ALA A 118 -34.12 -3.36 -2.98
C ALA A 118 -34.92 -4.28 -3.91
N LYS A 119 -34.23 -5.13 -4.70
CA LYS A 119 -34.90 -6.10 -5.58
C LYS A 119 -35.59 -7.20 -4.78
N THR A 120 -35.01 -7.63 -3.66
CA THR A 120 -35.62 -8.63 -2.78
C THR A 120 -36.87 -8.07 -2.12
N GLU A 121 -36.83 -6.83 -1.62
CA GLU A 121 -37.99 -6.13 -1.08
C GLU A 121 -39.12 -5.93 -2.12
N GLU A 122 -38.77 -5.65 -3.37
CA GLU A 122 -39.73 -5.58 -4.48
C GLU A 122 -40.41 -6.94 -4.71
N LEU A 123 -39.61 -8.02 -4.82
CA LEU A 123 -40.12 -9.38 -5.00
C LEU A 123 -40.97 -9.85 -3.80
N MET A 124 -40.64 -9.43 -2.58
CA MET A 124 -41.43 -9.71 -1.39
C MET A 124 -42.76 -8.94 -1.33
N LYS A 125 -42.96 -7.90 -2.13
CA LYS A 125 -44.24 -7.19 -2.25
C LYS A 125 -45.12 -7.78 -3.36
N ASP A 126 -44.56 -8.66 -4.18
CA ASP A 126 -45.29 -9.35 -5.23
C ASP A 126 -46.21 -10.44 -4.61
N ARG A 127 -47.50 -10.11 -4.53
CA ARG A 127 -48.54 -10.96 -3.94
C ARG A 127 -48.66 -12.30 -4.67
N ASP A 128 -48.41 -12.33 -5.98
CA ASP A 128 -48.54 -13.54 -6.78
C ASP A 128 -47.34 -14.46 -6.53
N LEU A 129 -46.14 -13.90 -6.39
CA LEU A 129 -44.94 -14.65 -6.03
C LEU A 129 -45.05 -15.25 -4.61
N ILE A 130 -45.53 -14.48 -3.64
CA ILE A 130 -45.78 -14.97 -2.26
C ILE A 130 -46.81 -16.11 -2.27
N THR A 131 -47.87 -15.96 -3.05
CA THR A 131 -48.94 -16.97 -3.15
C THR A 131 -48.42 -18.23 -3.84
N ALA A 132 -47.62 -18.12 -4.90
CA ALA A 132 -47.00 -19.25 -5.61
C ALA A 132 -45.99 -20.03 -4.73
N ILE A 133 -45.21 -19.32 -3.89
CA ILE A 133 -44.31 -19.95 -2.90
C ILE A 133 -45.12 -20.65 -1.79
N GLY A 134 -46.11 -19.96 -1.21
CA GLY A 134 -46.94 -20.50 -0.13
C GLY A 134 -47.82 -21.68 -0.54
N SER A 135 -48.15 -21.80 -1.82
CA SER A 135 -48.93 -22.90 -2.38
C SER A 135 -48.10 -24.10 -2.89
N ARG A 136 -46.76 -24.08 -2.73
CA ARG A 136 -45.83 -25.11 -3.26
C ARG A 136 -45.89 -25.32 -4.78
N LEU A 137 -46.41 -24.35 -5.53
CA LEU A 137 -46.49 -24.41 -7.00
C LEU A 137 -45.13 -24.30 -7.70
N LEU A 138 -44.09 -23.89 -6.98
CA LEU A 138 -42.71 -23.73 -7.45
C LEU A 138 -41.73 -24.77 -6.85
N ALA A 139 -42.23 -25.77 -6.14
CA ALA A 139 -41.44 -26.87 -5.56
C ALA A 139 -41.38 -28.11 -6.47
#